data_AF-A0A9Q0PN09-F1
#
_entry.id   AF-A0A9Q0PN09-F1
#
_cell.length_a   1.000
_cell.length_b   1.000
_cell.length_c   1.000
_cell.angle_alpha   90.00
_cell.angle_beta   90.00
_cell.angle_gamma   90.00
#
_symmetry.space_group_name_H-M   'P 1'
#
loop_
_entity.id
_entity.type
_entity.pdbx_description
1 polymer ?
#
loop_
_entity_poly.entity_id
_entity_poly.type
_entity_poly.pdbx_seq_one_letter_code
_entity_poly.pdbx_strand_id
1 'polypeptide(L)'
;MVSVTAIVYVQSNVSWAIGLGIPAFLMLLSCVMFFVGTNIYVIVKPQGSPLSSVLHVLVAATKKRGLKLPENSAVSLFSYIPAKSINTKLPRTEQFRYLDKAAIITDEDQINPDGSSTNPSKLCSIQQVEEQQTYAVFQALQMDRHLGSGSFEVPAATYVIFTMIALSIWIPLYDRIIVPSLRRLTGKEGGISMLQRMGIGMILAILCTLVSGLVEGNRRHIALTRPTIGITSKGGSVSSMSGLWLVPQLALAGLSEGFNYIAQIEFYYKQFPENMRSIAGSSFFAGLALSSYVSGFLITLVHRITSGSKTGDWLDDDLNKGKLDCFYYVIAGLGILNLGYFLLCAKWYRYKNGADHSTAEMATKHIV
;
A
#
# COMPACT_ATOMS: atom_id res chain seq x y z
N MET A 1 -9.08 1.93 15.80
CA MET A 1 -9.17 1.57 17.24
C MET A 1 -10.61 1.27 17.61
N VAL A 2 -11.41 2.23 18.09
CA VAL A 2 -12.78 2.00 18.60
C VAL A 2 -13.71 1.36 17.57
N SER A 3 -13.66 1.80 16.31
CA SER A 3 -14.47 1.20 15.25
C SER A 3 -14.14 -0.30 15.04
N VAL A 4 -12.85 -0.62 14.85
CA VAL A 4 -12.36 -1.98 14.61
C VAL A 4 -12.58 -2.91 15.81
N THR A 5 -12.80 -2.40 17.02
CA THR A 5 -13.15 -3.22 18.19
C THR A 5 -14.64 -3.26 18.45
N ALA A 6 -15.27 -2.11 18.71
CA ALA A 6 -16.65 -2.04 19.17
C ALA A 6 -17.64 -2.42 18.06
N ILE A 7 -17.47 -1.89 16.84
CA ILE A 7 -18.40 -2.21 15.74
C ILE A 7 -18.23 -3.67 15.32
N VAL A 8 -16.99 -4.15 15.22
CA VAL A 8 -16.72 -5.56 14.89
C VAL A 8 -17.28 -6.49 15.97
N TYR A 9 -17.17 -6.14 17.25
CA TYR A 9 -17.77 -6.90 18.33
C TYR A 9 -19.30 -6.98 18.20
N VAL A 10 -19.96 -5.86 17.91
CA VAL A 10 -21.41 -5.83 17.67
C VAL A 10 -21.78 -6.68 16.44
N GLN A 11 -21.01 -6.60 15.36
CA GLN A 11 -21.22 -7.38 14.14
C GLN A 11 -21.07 -8.89 14.36
N SER A 12 -20.10 -9.31 15.19
CA SER A 12 -19.80 -10.73 15.42
C SER A 12 -20.63 -11.37 16.54
N ASN A 13 -20.99 -10.62 17.60
CA ASN A 13 -21.62 -11.17 18.80
C ASN A 13 -23.07 -10.73 19.03
N VAL A 14 -23.52 -9.62 18.44
CA VAL A 14 -24.86 -9.06 18.70
C VAL A 14 -25.76 -9.21 17.48
N SER A 15 -25.47 -8.49 16.41
CA SER A 15 -26.25 -8.53 15.17
C SER A 15 -25.53 -7.81 14.04
N TRP A 16 -25.54 -8.43 12.87
CA TRP A 16 -24.98 -7.85 11.66
C TRP A 16 -25.71 -6.57 11.22
N ALA A 17 -27.05 -6.54 11.36
CA ALA A 17 -27.87 -5.39 11.00
C ALA A 17 -27.57 -4.16 11.88
N ILE A 18 -27.44 -4.36 13.19
CA ILE A 18 -27.09 -3.27 14.13
C ILE A 18 -25.66 -2.79 13.85
N GLY A 19 -24.74 -3.73 13.65
CA GLY A 19 -23.34 -3.43 13.36
C GLY A 19 -23.13 -2.60 12.10
N LEU A 20 -23.95 -2.78 11.06
CA LEU A 20 -23.93 -1.95 9.85
C LEU A 20 -24.76 -0.68 9.96
N GLY A 21 -25.81 -0.69 10.78
CA GLY A 21 -26.65 0.47 11.04
C GLY A 21 -25.90 1.60 11.75
N ILE A 22 -24.99 1.28 12.68
CA ILE A 22 -24.21 2.28 13.43
C ILE A 22 -23.36 3.17 12.48
N PRO A 23 -22.47 2.64 11.62
CA PRO A 23 -21.73 3.46 10.65
C PRO A 23 -22.63 4.25 9.69
N ALA A 24 -23.72 3.65 9.22
CA ALA A 24 -24.65 4.31 8.30
C ALA A 24 -25.31 5.54 8.95
N PHE A 25 -25.75 5.39 10.20
CA PHE A 25 -26.31 6.48 10.99
C PHE A 25 -25.27 7.58 11.26
N LEU A 26 -24.05 7.22 11.64
CA LEU A 26 -22.96 8.18 11.87
C LEU A 26 -22.59 8.92 10.58
N MET A 27 -22.60 8.25 9.43
CA MET A 27 -22.38 8.88 8.13
C MET A 27 -23.50 9.86 7.78
N LEU A 28 -24.76 9.49 8.01
CA LEU A 28 -25.90 10.39 7.82
C LEU A 28 -25.78 11.63 8.71
N LEU A 29 -25.47 11.45 9.99
CA LEU A 29 -25.25 12.55 10.94
C LEU A 29 -24.10 13.46 10.48
N SER A 30 -23.01 12.88 9.99
CA SER A 30 -21.87 13.63 9.43
C SER A 30 -22.28 14.47 8.22
N CYS A 31 -23.09 13.91 7.30
CA CYS A 31 -23.62 14.65 6.15
C CYS A 31 -24.51 15.83 6.60
N VAL A 32 -25.39 15.61 7.57
CA VAL A 32 -26.25 16.70 8.11
C VAL A 32 -25.39 17.82 8.70
N MET A 33 -24.39 17.46 9.52
CA MET A 33 -23.46 18.45 10.10
C MET A 33 -22.66 19.21 9.03
N PHE A 34 -22.23 18.52 7.97
CA PHE A 34 -21.53 19.15 6.84
C PHE A 34 -22.41 20.19 6.12
N PHE A 35 -23.68 19.87 5.85
CA PHE A 35 -24.60 20.81 5.21
C PHE A 35 -24.94 22.00 6.12
N VAL A 36 -25.15 21.77 7.42
CA VAL A 36 -25.35 22.85 8.40
C VAL A 36 -24.13 23.78 8.46
N GLY A 37 -22.92 23.23 8.34
CA GLY A 37 -21.67 23.99 8.34
C GLY A 37 -21.37 24.73 7.03
N THR A 38 -22.13 24.53 5.95
CA THR A 38 -21.80 25.06 4.61
C THR A 38 -21.61 26.59 4.59
N ASN A 39 -22.36 27.33 5.43
CA ASN A 39 -22.24 28.79 5.54
C ASN A 39 -20.93 29.28 6.17
N ILE A 40 -20.15 28.39 6.82
CA ILE A 40 -18.88 28.71 7.49
C ILE A 40 -17.69 28.45 6.55
N TYR A 41 -17.86 27.64 5.50
CA TYR A 41 -16.76 27.25 4.62
C TYR A 41 -16.36 28.37 3.65
N VAL A 42 -15.06 28.64 3.57
CA VAL A 42 -14.47 29.52 2.55
C VAL A 42 -14.19 28.70 1.29
N ILE A 43 -14.92 28.98 0.21
CA ILE A 43 -14.77 28.27 -1.07
C ILE A 43 -13.55 28.82 -1.81
N VAL A 44 -12.55 27.96 -2.02
CA VAL A 44 -11.35 28.29 -2.81
C VAL A 44 -11.66 28.08 -4.30
N LYS A 45 -11.24 29.02 -5.15
CA LYS A 45 -11.42 28.91 -6.61
C LYS A 45 -10.72 27.64 -7.14
N PRO A 46 -11.33 26.92 -8.10
CA PRO A 46 -10.74 25.70 -8.63
C PRO A 46 -9.39 26.01 -9.31
N GLN A 47 -8.32 25.40 -8.83
CA GLN A 47 -7.09 25.28 -9.62
C GLN A 47 -7.34 24.20 -10.68
N GLY A 48 -6.99 24.47 -11.93
CA GLY A 48 -7.22 23.53 -13.04
C GLY A 48 -6.61 22.14 -12.81
N SER A 49 -7.00 21.16 -13.64
CA SER A 49 -6.55 19.77 -13.46
C SER A 49 -5.07 19.58 -13.80
N PRO A 50 -4.22 19.06 -12.89
CA PRO A 50 -2.85 18.67 -13.22
C PRO A 50 -2.77 17.60 -14.32
N LEU A 51 -3.82 16.77 -14.49
CA LEU A 51 -3.88 15.73 -15.51
C LEU A 51 -3.93 16.32 -16.93
N SER A 52 -4.61 17.46 -17.13
CA SER A 52 -4.63 18.11 -18.45
C SER A 52 -3.24 18.58 -18.86
N SER A 53 -2.44 19.06 -17.89
CA SER A 53 -1.05 19.46 -18.14
C SER A 53 -0.18 18.27 -18.57
N VAL A 54 -0.31 17.12 -17.91
CA VAL A 54 0.40 15.89 -18.30
C VAL A 54 -0.04 15.42 -19.69
N LEU A 55 -1.35 15.43 -19.97
CA LEU A 55 -1.90 15.03 -21.26
C LEU A 55 -1.39 15.94 -22.39
N HIS A 56 -1.38 17.26 -22.18
CA HIS A 56 -0.84 18.21 -23.15
C HIS A 56 0.64 17.97 -23.43
N VAL A 57 1.45 17.67 -22.42
CA VAL A 57 2.87 17.35 -22.58
C VAL A 57 3.05 16.04 -23.34
N LEU A 58 2.28 14.99 -23.01
CA LEU A 58 2.33 13.72 -23.72
C LEU A 58 1.93 13.88 -25.21
N VAL A 59 0.84 14.59 -25.50
CA VAL A 59 0.37 14.86 -26.86
C VAL A 59 1.36 15.73 -27.64
N ALA A 60 1.98 16.72 -26.99
CA ALA A 60 3.00 17.55 -27.62
C ALA A 60 4.29 16.76 -27.89
N ALA A 61 4.69 15.86 -26.98
CA ALA A 61 5.85 14.99 -27.16
C ALA A 61 5.64 13.99 -28.30
N THR A 62 4.46 13.36 -28.39
CA THR A 62 4.14 12.41 -29.47
C THR A 62 4.07 13.12 -30.83
N LYS A 63 3.45 14.30 -30.91
CA LYS A 63 3.41 15.09 -32.15
C LYS A 63 4.79 15.61 -32.61
N LYS A 64 5.75 15.78 -31.69
CA LYS A 64 7.09 16.32 -31.97
C LYS A 64 8.20 15.26 -32.05
N ARG A 65 7.85 13.96 -31.98
CA ARG A 65 8.79 12.83 -31.98
C ARG A 65 9.66 12.72 -33.24
N GLY A 66 9.20 13.27 -34.37
CA GLY A 66 9.93 13.24 -35.65
C GLY A 66 10.90 14.41 -35.90
N LEU A 67 11.01 15.37 -34.98
CA LEU A 67 11.84 16.56 -35.16
C LEU A 67 13.27 16.29 -34.67
N LYS A 68 14.27 16.63 -35.50
CA LYS A 68 15.68 16.60 -35.07
C LYS A 68 15.90 17.65 -33.97
N LEU A 69 16.52 17.24 -32.87
CA LEU A 69 16.84 18.13 -31.77
C LEU A 69 17.85 19.20 -32.25
N PRO A 70 17.60 20.51 -32.04
CA PRO A 70 18.55 21.54 -32.41
C PRO A 70 19.82 21.45 -31.55
N GLU A 71 20.96 21.64 -32.20
CA GLU A 71 22.32 21.48 -31.65
C GLU A 71 22.62 22.44 -30.47
N ASN A 72 21.91 23.57 -30.40
CA ASN A 72 21.93 24.51 -29.27
C ASN A 72 20.65 24.43 -28.42
N SER A 73 20.60 23.45 -27.53
CA SER A 73 19.43 23.12 -26.69
C SER A 73 19.10 24.12 -25.57
N ALA A 74 19.99 25.07 -25.24
CA ALA A 74 19.84 25.95 -24.09
C ALA A 74 18.99 27.22 -24.34
N VAL A 75 18.78 27.61 -25.60
CA VAL A 75 18.21 28.93 -25.96
C VAL A 75 16.85 28.84 -26.67
N SER A 76 16.48 27.66 -27.20
CA SER A 76 15.28 27.48 -28.05
C SER A 76 14.06 26.86 -27.36
N LEU A 77 14.13 26.58 -26.05
CA LEU A 77 12.98 26.07 -25.30
C LEU A 77 12.12 27.23 -24.76
N PHE A 78 10.86 27.27 -25.18
CA PHE A 78 9.86 28.20 -24.66
C PHE A 78 9.62 27.96 -23.16
N SER A 79 10.00 28.93 -22.33
CA SER A 79 9.72 28.93 -20.89
C SER A 79 8.67 29.99 -20.57
N TYR A 80 7.42 29.58 -20.37
CA TYR A 80 6.39 30.44 -19.79
C TYR A 80 6.34 30.20 -18.28
N ILE A 81 6.73 31.22 -17.51
CA ILE A 81 6.69 31.22 -16.05
C ILE A 81 5.52 32.14 -15.66
N PRO A 82 4.40 31.63 -15.11
CA PRO A 82 3.38 32.50 -14.55
C PRO A 82 3.96 33.24 -13.33
N ALA A 83 3.77 34.56 -13.25
CA ALA A 83 4.35 35.47 -12.25
C ALA A 83 3.98 35.19 -10.77
N LYS A 84 3.30 34.06 -10.47
CA LYS A 84 2.90 33.62 -9.13
C LYS A 84 3.43 32.24 -8.71
N SER A 85 4.31 31.60 -9.48
CA SER A 85 4.97 30.36 -9.06
C SER A 85 6.37 30.64 -8.53
N ILE A 86 6.57 30.50 -7.23
CA ILE A 86 7.88 30.57 -6.58
C ILE A 86 8.61 29.25 -6.84
N ASN A 87 9.75 29.29 -7.56
CA ASN A 87 10.78 28.26 -7.79
C ASN A 87 10.87 27.55 -9.17
N THR A 88 11.82 28.10 -9.96
CA THR A 88 13.02 27.53 -10.62
C THR A 88 13.03 26.18 -11.37
N LYS A 89 13.75 26.24 -12.51
CA LYS A 89 14.18 25.19 -13.45
C LYS A 89 14.49 23.82 -12.80
N LEU A 90 13.91 22.77 -13.38
CA LEU A 90 14.36 21.39 -13.20
C LEU A 90 15.63 21.13 -14.05
N PRO A 91 16.73 20.61 -13.50
CA PRO A 91 17.82 20.06 -14.29
C PRO A 91 17.32 18.86 -15.10
N ARG A 92 17.63 18.83 -16.40
CA ARG A 92 17.28 17.72 -17.31
C ARG A 92 18.04 16.46 -16.88
N THR A 93 17.32 15.42 -16.48
CA THR A 93 17.89 14.11 -16.17
C THR A 93 17.68 13.19 -17.38
N GLU A 94 18.77 12.83 -18.06
CA GLU A 94 18.81 11.87 -19.18
C GLU A 94 18.66 10.42 -18.65
N GLN A 95 17.56 10.11 -17.96
CA GLN A 95 17.38 8.81 -17.28
C GLN A 95 16.43 7.82 -17.97
N PHE A 96 15.82 8.16 -19.11
CA PHE A 96 14.93 7.24 -19.83
C PHE A 96 15.14 7.29 -21.35
N ARG A 97 16.18 6.59 -21.83
CA ARG A 97 16.48 6.38 -23.27
C ARG A 97 15.91 5.06 -23.82
N TYR A 98 14.98 4.41 -23.11
CA TYR A 98 14.55 3.04 -23.42
C TYR A 98 13.02 2.79 -23.43
N LEU A 99 12.18 3.78 -23.15
CA LEU A 99 10.72 3.61 -23.21
C LEU A 99 10.14 3.92 -24.60
N ASP A 100 10.81 3.44 -25.65
CA ASP A 100 10.43 3.76 -27.04
C ASP A 100 10.10 2.53 -27.91
N LYS A 101 9.85 1.38 -27.26
CA LYS A 101 9.42 0.12 -27.93
C LYS A 101 8.04 -0.42 -27.50
N ALA A 102 7.25 0.33 -26.72
CA ALA A 102 5.97 -0.16 -26.19
C ALA A 102 4.72 0.29 -26.97
N ALA A 103 4.87 0.79 -28.20
CA ALA A 103 3.74 1.12 -29.08
C ALA A 103 4.06 0.73 -30.53
N ILE A 104 4.11 -0.57 -30.78
CA ILE A 104 4.07 -1.16 -32.13
C ILE A 104 2.68 -1.76 -32.30
N ILE A 105 1.98 -1.32 -33.33
CA ILE A 105 0.69 -1.84 -33.78
C ILE A 105 1.02 -2.99 -34.74
N THR A 106 0.38 -4.15 -34.54
CA THR A 106 0.37 -5.27 -35.49
C THR A 106 -1.07 -5.54 -35.87
N ASP A 107 -1.33 -5.69 -37.16
CA ASP A 107 -2.60 -6.14 -37.72
C ASP A 107 -2.64 -7.67 -37.71
N GLU A 108 -3.60 -8.26 -37.00
CA GLU A 108 -4.30 -9.53 -37.29
C GLU A 108 -4.99 -10.04 -36.00
N ASP A 109 -6.33 -9.95 -35.94
CA ASP A 109 -7.20 -11.12 -35.76
C ASP A 109 -8.69 -10.72 -35.76
N GLN A 110 -9.47 -11.56 -36.43
CA GLN A 110 -10.85 -11.33 -36.88
C GLN A 110 -11.88 -11.49 -35.75
N ILE A 111 -12.97 -10.71 -35.86
CA ILE A 111 -14.17 -10.84 -35.03
C ILE A 111 -15.29 -11.38 -35.94
N ASN A 112 -15.96 -12.45 -35.51
CA ASN A 112 -17.07 -13.04 -36.27
C ASN A 112 -18.28 -12.09 -36.34
N PRO A 113 -18.98 -12.03 -37.49
CA PRO A 113 -20.08 -11.09 -37.72
C PRO A 113 -21.44 -11.46 -37.08
N ASP A 114 -21.51 -12.46 -36.20
CA ASP A 114 -22.79 -13.04 -35.73
C ASP A 114 -23.11 -12.83 -34.24
N GLY A 115 -22.47 -11.85 -33.59
CA GLY A 115 -22.99 -11.25 -32.35
C GLY A 115 -23.24 -12.17 -31.14
N SER A 116 -22.44 -13.21 -30.91
CA SER A 116 -22.53 -14.04 -29.67
C SER A 116 -21.17 -14.27 -29.00
N SER A 117 -21.21 -14.47 -27.67
CA SER A 117 -20.06 -14.68 -26.78
C SER A 117 -19.95 -16.14 -26.32
N THR A 118 -18.79 -16.77 -26.52
CA THR A 118 -18.49 -18.14 -26.07
C THR A 118 -17.34 -18.16 -25.06
N ASN A 119 -17.58 -17.63 -23.84
CA ASN A 119 -17.34 -18.34 -22.58
C ASN A 119 -17.54 -17.44 -21.33
N PRO A 120 -18.42 -17.85 -20.40
CA PRO A 120 -18.69 -17.13 -19.15
C PRO A 120 -17.74 -17.61 -18.03
N SER A 121 -16.69 -16.85 -17.76
CA SER A 121 -15.83 -17.06 -16.57
C SER A 121 -15.29 -15.74 -16.00
N LYS A 122 -16.15 -14.72 -15.97
CA LYS A 122 -15.93 -13.48 -15.21
C LYS A 122 -16.92 -13.39 -14.07
N LEU A 123 -16.57 -14.06 -12.98
CA LEU A 123 -17.03 -13.71 -11.64
C LEU A 123 -15.79 -13.70 -10.76
N CYS A 124 -14.94 -12.67 -10.92
CA CYS A 124 -14.03 -12.27 -9.85
C CYS A 124 -14.93 -11.75 -8.72
N SER A 125 -15.03 -12.50 -7.64
CA SER A 125 -15.76 -12.08 -6.45
C SER A 125 -15.21 -10.73 -5.96
N ILE A 126 -16.13 -9.82 -5.64
CA ILE A 126 -15.87 -8.43 -5.18
C ILE A 126 -15.33 -8.44 -3.73
N GLN A 127 -14.21 -9.11 -3.45
CA GLN A 127 -13.66 -9.17 -2.09
C GLN A 127 -12.12 -9.13 -1.97
N GLN A 128 -11.41 -8.78 -3.04
CA GLN A 128 -9.94 -8.95 -3.08
C GLN A 128 -9.12 -7.65 -2.90
N VAL A 129 -9.51 -6.76 -1.99
CA VAL A 129 -8.76 -5.50 -1.78
C VAL A 129 -7.98 -5.45 -0.46
N GLU A 130 -8.12 -6.42 0.45
CA GLU A 130 -7.41 -6.41 1.74
C GLU A 130 -6.90 -7.80 2.17
N GLU A 131 -6.37 -8.56 1.22
CA GLU A 131 -6.13 -10.01 1.37
C GLU A 131 -5.14 -10.39 2.48
N GLN A 132 -4.13 -9.55 2.77
CA GLN A 132 -3.20 -9.80 3.88
C GLN A 132 -3.89 -9.71 5.25
N GLN A 133 -4.85 -8.79 5.42
CA GLN A 133 -5.68 -8.75 6.62
C GLN A 133 -6.69 -9.89 6.61
N THR A 134 -7.27 -10.22 5.46
CA THR A 134 -8.22 -11.33 5.31
C THR A 134 -7.63 -12.67 5.75
N TYR A 135 -6.41 -13.01 5.33
CA TYR A 135 -5.74 -14.24 5.80
C TYR A 135 -5.44 -14.20 7.29
N ALA A 136 -5.01 -13.06 7.85
CA ALA A 136 -4.81 -12.93 9.28
C ALA A 136 -6.12 -13.16 10.07
N VAL A 137 -7.26 -12.72 9.54
CA VAL A 137 -8.58 -13.00 10.13
C VAL A 137 -8.94 -14.48 10.01
N PHE A 138 -8.69 -15.12 8.88
CA PHE A 138 -8.92 -16.56 8.72
C PHE A 138 -8.03 -17.40 9.64
N GLN A 139 -6.77 -17.03 9.80
CA GLN A 139 -5.86 -17.64 10.78
C GLN A 139 -6.42 -17.48 12.20
N ALA A 140 -6.85 -16.27 12.58
CA ALA A 140 -7.45 -16.02 13.88
C ALA A 140 -8.73 -16.86 14.12
N LEU A 141 -9.56 -17.07 13.10
CA LEU A 141 -10.75 -17.94 13.19
C LEU A 141 -10.42 -19.40 13.46
N GLN A 142 -9.22 -19.86 13.11
CA GLN A 142 -8.74 -21.23 13.36
C GLN A 142 -7.73 -21.32 14.52
N MET A 143 -7.69 -20.30 15.39
CA MET A 143 -6.84 -20.26 16.58
C MET A 143 -7.69 -20.05 17.83
N ASP A 144 -7.13 -20.36 18.99
CA ASP A 144 -7.77 -20.09 20.26
C ASP A 144 -7.78 -18.59 20.56
N ARG A 145 -8.97 -17.98 20.51
CA ARG A 145 -9.17 -16.53 20.71
C ARG A 145 -9.61 -16.17 22.14
N HIS A 146 -9.57 -17.12 23.08
CA HIS A 146 -9.85 -16.84 24.48
C HIS A 146 -8.73 -16.03 25.11
N LEU A 147 -9.09 -15.01 25.89
CA LEU A 147 -8.13 -14.19 26.61
C LEU A 147 -7.89 -14.76 28.02
N GLY A 148 -6.74 -15.39 28.23
CA GLY A 148 -6.36 -15.96 29.52
C GLY A 148 -7.23 -17.15 29.93
N SER A 149 -7.62 -17.23 31.20
CA SER A 149 -8.52 -18.29 31.72
C SER A 149 -10.01 -17.91 31.69
N GLY A 150 -10.36 -16.78 31.07
CA GLY A 150 -11.74 -16.30 30.98
C GLY A 150 -12.54 -16.95 29.84
N SER A 151 -13.86 -16.82 29.90
CA SER A 151 -14.79 -17.27 28.85
C SER A 151 -14.97 -16.27 27.71
N PHE A 152 -14.19 -15.19 27.68
CA PHE A 152 -14.34 -14.13 26.67
C PHE A 152 -13.55 -14.48 25.41
N GLU A 153 -14.26 -14.57 24.29
CA GLU A 153 -13.71 -14.84 22.98
C GLU A 153 -13.56 -13.55 22.17
N VAL A 154 -12.32 -13.22 21.79
CA VAL A 154 -12.01 -12.01 21.02
C VAL A 154 -12.45 -12.23 19.56
N PRO A 155 -13.25 -11.34 18.92
CA PRO A 155 -13.65 -11.55 17.54
C PRO A 155 -12.46 -11.52 16.58
N ALA A 156 -12.36 -12.48 15.67
CA ALA A 156 -11.19 -12.67 14.80
C ALA A 156 -10.79 -11.43 13.99
N ALA A 157 -11.77 -10.68 13.47
CA ALA A 157 -11.52 -9.46 12.71
C ALA A 157 -10.90 -8.31 13.54
N THR A 158 -11.01 -8.37 14.87
CA THR A 158 -10.44 -7.32 15.74
C THR A 158 -8.92 -7.40 15.86
N TYR A 159 -8.27 -8.51 15.46
CA TYR A 159 -6.82 -8.69 15.60
C TYR A 159 -6.01 -7.62 14.85
N VAL A 160 -6.55 -7.04 13.77
CA VAL A 160 -5.92 -5.91 13.05
C VAL A 160 -5.63 -4.69 13.97
N ILE A 161 -6.29 -4.61 15.14
CA ILE A 161 -5.98 -3.61 16.17
C ILE A 161 -4.50 -3.60 16.55
N PHE A 162 -3.83 -4.75 16.58
CA PHE A 162 -2.42 -4.82 16.98
C PHE A 162 -1.50 -4.10 16.00
N THR A 163 -1.80 -4.13 14.70
CA THR A 163 -1.11 -3.35 13.67
C THR A 163 -1.28 -1.85 13.92
N MET A 164 -2.51 -1.42 14.20
CA MET A 164 -2.80 -0.02 14.49
C MET A 164 -2.17 0.46 15.81
N ILE A 165 -2.13 -0.38 16.86
CA ILE A 165 -1.45 -0.07 18.14
C ILE A 165 0.05 0.09 17.89
N ALA A 166 0.66 -0.86 17.18
CA ALA A 166 2.08 -0.83 16.86
C ALA A 166 2.44 0.45 16.09
N LEU A 167 1.65 0.81 15.06
CA LEU A 167 1.83 2.05 14.31
C LEU A 167 1.65 3.29 15.19
N SER A 168 0.63 3.30 16.06
CA SER A 168 0.34 4.45 16.95
C SER A 168 1.42 4.68 18.00
N ILE A 169 2.03 3.60 18.52
CA ILE A 169 3.18 3.68 19.43
C ILE A 169 4.44 4.06 18.66
N TRP A 170 4.58 3.56 17.43
CA TRP A 170 5.75 3.79 16.59
C TRP A 170 5.92 5.26 16.18
N ILE A 171 4.84 5.97 15.82
CA ILE A 171 4.91 7.39 15.40
C ILE A 171 5.61 8.28 16.45
N PRO A 172 5.14 8.37 17.71
CA PRO A 172 5.79 9.22 18.71
C PRO A 172 7.18 8.70 19.08
N LEU A 173 7.41 7.38 19.07
CA LEU A 173 8.74 6.80 19.28
C LEU A 173 9.72 7.25 18.18
N TYR A 174 9.28 7.22 16.94
CA TYR A 174 10.08 7.62 15.79
C TYR A 174 10.41 9.12 15.87
N ASP A 175 9.40 9.96 16.04
CA ASP A 175 9.57 11.43 15.98
C ASP A 175 10.35 11.97 17.20
N ARG A 176 10.15 11.38 18.38
CA ARG A 176 10.74 11.91 19.62
C ARG A 176 12.06 11.27 20.01
N ILE A 177 12.30 10.02 19.66
CA ILE A 177 13.50 9.29 20.07
C ILE A 177 14.40 9.02 18.87
N ILE A 178 13.87 8.44 17.79
CA ILE A 178 14.68 8.00 16.65
C ILE A 178 15.18 9.19 15.82
N VAL A 179 14.30 10.12 15.43
CA VAL A 179 14.68 11.28 14.60
C VAL A 179 15.75 12.16 15.27
N PRO A 180 15.63 12.58 16.55
CA PRO A 180 16.66 13.38 17.20
C PRO A 180 17.98 12.62 17.34
N SER A 181 17.93 11.32 17.63
CA SER A 181 19.13 10.49 17.75
C SER A 181 19.84 10.32 16.41
N LEU A 182 19.10 10.04 15.34
CA LEU A 182 19.64 9.93 14.00
C LEU A 182 20.16 11.28 13.49
N ARG A 183 19.49 12.39 13.80
CA ARG A 183 19.96 13.74 13.43
C ARG A 183 21.30 14.08 14.08
N ARG A 184 21.54 13.64 15.33
CA ARG A 184 22.85 13.78 16.00
C ARG A 184 23.94 12.96 15.31
N LEU A 185 23.59 11.78 14.78
CA LEU A 185 24.56 10.86 14.16
C LEU A 185 24.85 11.20 12.68
N THR A 186 23.84 11.59 11.91
CA THR A 186 23.96 11.75 10.45
C THR A 186 24.04 13.19 9.98
N GLY A 187 23.67 14.15 10.84
CA GLY A 187 23.59 15.57 10.51
C GLY A 187 22.45 15.94 9.54
N LYS A 188 21.58 14.99 9.15
CA LYS A 188 20.44 15.25 8.24
C LYS A 188 19.20 15.65 9.02
N GLU A 189 18.41 16.60 8.50
CA GLU A 189 17.18 17.08 9.16
C GLU A 189 16.21 15.96 9.56
N GLY A 190 15.98 15.00 8.66
CA GLY A 190 15.14 13.82 8.90
C GLY A 190 15.85 12.62 9.53
N GLY A 191 17.12 12.76 9.93
CA GLY A 191 17.94 11.67 10.47
C GLY A 191 18.43 10.66 9.42
N ILE A 192 17.55 10.10 8.60
CA ILE A 192 17.90 9.22 7.47
C ILE A 192 17.22 9.70 6.18
N SER A 193 17.70 9.24 5.03
CA SER A 193 17.05 9.58 3.75
C SER A 193 15.70 8.87 3.60
N MET A 194 14.78 9.46 2.83
CA MET A 194 13.45 8.86 2.59
C MET A 194 13.57 7.47 1.95
N LEU A 195 14.47 7.27 1.00
CA LEU A 195 14.72 5.97 0.39
C LEU A 195 15.27 4.94 1.40
N GLN A 196 16.13 5.34 2.35
CA GLN A 196 16.57 4.43 3.42
C GLN A 196 15.42 4.06 4.34
N ARG A 197 14.56 5.03 4.69
CA ARG A 197 13.37 4.80 5.51
C ARG A 197 12.40 3.83 4.83
N MET A 198 12.16 4.00 3.53
CA MET A 198 11.38 3.05 2.71
C MET A 198 12.00 1.65 2.70
N GLY A 199 13.32 1.56 2.48
CA GLY A 199 14.05 0.29 2.47
C GLY A 199 13.97 -0.48 3.80
N ILE A 200 14.06 0.22 4.94
CA ILE A 200 13.87 -0.38 6.28
C ILE A 200 12.45 -0.97 6.38
N GLY A 201 11.43 -0.22 5.95
CA GLY A 201 10.06 -0.72 5.93
C GLY A 201 9.89 -1.97 5.06
N MET A 202 10.52 -2.01 3.87
CA MET A 202 10.51 -3.20 3.01
C MET A 202 11.18 -4.41 3.66
N ILE A 203 12.28 -4.22 4.40
CA ILE A 203 12.92 -5.31 5.17
C ILE A 203 11.99 -5.81 6.28
N LEU A 204 11.36 -4.90 7.02
CA LEU A 204 10.38 -5.26 8.05
C LEU A 204 9.17 -5.99 7.46
N ALA A 205 8.71 -5.63 6.25
CA ALA A 205 7.66 -6.35 5.54
C ALA A 205 8.07 -7.80 5.23
N ILE A 206 9.30 -8.03 4.75
CA ILE A 206 9.82 -9.38 4.49
C ILE A 206 9.89 -10.18 5.79
N LEU A 207 10.42 -9.60 6.87
CA LEU A 207 10.48 -10.25 8.18
C LEU A 207 9.08 -10.57 8.71
N CYS A 208 8.11 -9.67 8.55
CA CYS A 208 6.71 -9.90 8.90
C CYS A 208 6.15 -11.13 8.17
N THR A 209 6.36 -11.21 6.86
CA THR A 209 5.88 -12.34 6.05
C THR A 209 6.57 -13.65 6.43
N LEU A 210 7.87 -13.63 6.74
CA LEU A 210 8.59 -14.82 7.23
C LEU A 210 8.06 -15.28 8.58
N VAL A 211 7.84 -14.37 9.53
CA VAL A 211 7.20 -14.68 10.82
C VAL A 211 5.80 -15.25 10.60
N SER A 212 5.04 -14.72 9.65
CA SER A 212 3.70 -15.24 9.31
C SER A 212 3.74 -16.68 8.81
N GLY A 213 4.72 -17.01 7.95
CA GLY A 213 4.94 -18.39 7.49
C GLY A 213 5.32 -19.35 8.62
N LEU A 214 6.17 -18.92 9.56
CA LEU A 214 6.56 -19.72 10.72
C LEU A 214 5.39 -19.95 11.69
N VAL A 215 4.64 -18.89 12.00
CA VAL A 215 3.45 -18.96 12.87
C VAL A 215 2.40 -19.88 12.26
N GLU A 216 2.16 -19.79 10.95
CA GLU A 216 1.21 -20.65 10.25
C GLU A 216 1.65 -22.12 10.24
N GLY A 217 2.93 -22.37 9.95
CA GLY A 217 3.49 -23.72 10.01
C GLY A 217 3.31 -24.35 11.39
N ASN A 218 3.55 -23.60 12.46
CA ASN A 218 3.35 -24.06 13.83
C ASN A 218 1.86 -24.24 14.17
N ARG A 219 0.98 -23.31 13.75
CA ARG A 219 -0.47 -23.39 13.96
C ARG A 219 -1.06 -24.66 13.36
N ARG A 220 -0.71 -24.93 12.10
CA ARG A 220 -1.14 -26.12 11.36
C ARG A 220 -0.56 -27.40 11.97
N HIS A 221 0.72 -27.40 12.37
CA HIS A 221 1.32 -28.54 13.06
C HIS A 221 0.56 -28.90 14.35
N ILE A 222 0.22 -27.90 15.17
CA ILE A 222 -0.55 -28.10 16.40
C ILE A 222 -1.97 -28.60 16.10
N ALA A 223 -2.63 -28.06 15.07
CA ALA A 223 -3.98 -28.49 14.68
C ALA A 223 -4.03 -29.97 14.26
N LEU A 224 -2.98 -30.49 13.64
CA LEU A 224 -2.90 -31.88 13.17
C LEU A 224 -2.39 -32.88 14.21
N THR A 225 -1.72 -32.41 15.27
CA THR A 225 -1.06 -33.28 16.26
C THR A 225 -1.68 -33.25 17.65
N ARG A 226 -2.44 -32.19 17.99
CA ARG A 226 -3.05 -31.98 19.30
C ARG A 226 -4.59 -32.00 19.21
N PRO A 227 -5.29 -32.26 20.33
CA PRO A 227 -6.73 -32.09 20.37
C PRO A 227 -7.13 -30.65 20.01
N THR A 228 -8.14 -30.54 19.16
CA THR A 228 -8.70 -29.28 18.66
C THR A 228 -9.84 -28.81 19.57
N ILE A 229 -10.05 -27.49 19.63
CA ILE A 229 -10.96 -26.86 20.61
C ILE A 229 -12.40 -26.78 20.08
N GLY A 230 -12.59 -26.87 18.77
CA GLY A 230 -13.89 -26.79 18.12
C GLY A 230 -13.79 -26.89 16.60
N ILE A 231 -14.91 -26.64 15.91
CA ILE A 231 -15.00 -26.62 14.46
C ILE A 231 -15.61 -25.30 14.02
N THR A 232 -14.96 -24.61 13.10
CA THR A 232 -15.45 -23.38 12.48
C THR A 232 -16.28 -23.70 11.24
N SER A 233 -17.42 -23.02 11.07
CA SER A 233 -18.36 -23.25 9.96
C SER A 233 -17.77 -23.12 8.54
N LYS A 234 -16.61 -22.46 8.39
CA LYS A 234 -15.92 -22.25 7.10
C LYS A 234 -14.44 -22.65 7.10
N GLY A 235 -13.91 -23.20 8.21
CA GLY A 235 -12.45 -23.31 8.40
C GLY A 235 -12.00 -24.56 9.14
N GLY A 236 -12.77 -25.65 9.08
CA GLY A 236 -12.36 -26.90 9.73
C GLY A 236 -12.15 -26.76 11.24
N SER A 237 -11.25 -27.57 11.79
CA SER A 237 -10.97 -27.64 13.23
C SER A 237 -10.14 -26.46 13.74
N VAL A 238 -10.49 -25.93 14.92
CA VAL A 238 -9.78 -24.84 15.59
C VAL A 238 -8.55 -25.39 16.31
N SER A 239 -7.38 -24.84 15.96
CA SER A 239 -6.10 -25.17 16.61
C SER A 239 -6.09 -24.70 18.06
N SER A 240 -5.50 -25.49 18.95
CA SER A 240 -5.31 -25.10 20.36
C SER A 240 -4.20 -24.05 20.57
N MET A 241 -3.62 -23.53 19.50
CA MET A 241 -2.66 -22.45 19.54
C MET A 241 -3.35 -21.11 19.81
N SER A 242 -2.87 -20.38 20.82
CA SER A 242 -3.40 -19.04 21.14
C SER A 242 -3.23 -18.06 19.98
N GLY A 243 -4.30 -17.35 19.65
CA GLY A 243 -4.31 -16.29 18.64
C GLY A 243 -3.38 -15.13 18.94
N LEU A 244 -2.89 -14.98 20.18
CA LEU A 244 -1.87 -13.99 20.53
C LEU A 244 -0.56 -14.18 19.75
N TRP A 245 -0.30 -15.36 19.20
CA TRP A 245 0.82 -15.60 18.29
C TRP A 245 0.73 -14.86 16.96
N LEU A 246 -0.40 -14.23 16.63
CA LEU A 246 -0.53 -13.32 15.49
C LEU A 246 -0.01 -11.91 15.82
N VAL A 247 0.18 -11.57 17.09
CA VAL A 247 0.64 -10.23 17.50
C VAL A 247 2.02 -9.88 16.92
N PRO A 248 3.04 -10.76 16.91
CA PRO A 248 4.35 -10.44 16.34
C PRO A 248 4.30 -10.04 14.86
N GLN A 249 3.58 -10.80 14.02
CA GLN A 249 3.42 -10.45 12.60
C GLN A 249 2.65 -9.14 12.43
N LEU A 250 1.57 -8.93 13.19
CA LEU A 250 0.75 -7.71 13.09
C LEU A 250 1.51 -6.46 13.56
N ALA A 251 2.33 -6.59 14.60
CA ALA A 251 3.19 -5.52 15.08
C ALA A 251 4.29 -5.17 14.07
N LEU A 252 4.94 -6.17 13.47
CA LEU A 252 5.91 -5.96 12.40
C LEU A 252 5.29 -5.32 11.16
N ALA A 253 4.05 -5.70 10.80
CA ALA A 253 3.30 -5.05 9.73
C ALA A 253 3.09 -3.54 10.03
N GLY A 254 2.65 -3.18 11.24
CA GLY A 254 2.43 -1.79 11.61
C GLY A 254 3.72 -0.95 11.60
N LEU A 255 4.83 -1.54 12.06
CA LEU A 255 6.16 -0.91 11.98
C LEU A 255 6.61 -0.72 10.52
N SER A 256 6.43 -1.76 9.69
CA SER A 256 6.73 -1.72 8.26
C SER A 256 5.98 -0.58 7.55
N GLU A 257 4.67 -0.46 7.80
CA GLU A 257 3.83 0.63 7.26
C GLU A 257 4.32 2.01 7.72
N GLY A 258 4.63 2.16 9.01
CA GLY A 258 5.13 3.42 9.57
C GLY A 258 6.48 3.86 9.01
N PHE A 259 7.32 2.92 8.59
CA PHE A 259 8.55 3.21 7.87
C PHE A 259 8.33 3.45 6.38
N ASN A 260 7.57 2.58 5.72
CA ASN A 260 7.45 2.58 4.25
C ASN A 260 6.44 3.61 3.76
N TYR A 261 5.18 3.50 4.15
CA TYR A 261 4.09 4.31 3.60
C TYR A 261 4.28 5.79 3.92
N ILE A 262 4.64 6.13 5.16
CA ILE A 262 4.90 7.51 5.56
C ILE A 262 6.05 8.10 4.73
N ALA A 263 7.15 7.34 4.56
CA ALA A 263 8.28 7.78 3.76
C ALA A 263 7.95 7.91 2.28
N GLN A 264 7.12 7.02 1.73
CA GLN A 264 6.71 7.03 0.33
C GLN A 264 5.82 8.25 0.02
N ILE A 265 4.86 8.55 0.90
CA ILE A 265 4.01 9.74 0.78
C ILE A 265 4.87 11.01 0.88
N GLU A 266 5.78 11.09 1.87
CA GLU A 266 6.69 12.23 2.02
C GLU A 266 7.60 12.39 0.80
N PHE A 267 8.12 11.28 0.26
CA PHE A 267 8.95 11.26 -0.94
C PHE A 267 8.16 11.78 -2.16
N TYR A 268 6.93 11.32 -2.36
CA TYR A 268 6.08 11.82 -3.45
C TYR A 268 5.82 13.32 -3.33
N TYR A 269 5.49 13.83 -2.14
CA TYR A 269 5.28 15.27 -1.97
C TYR A 269 6.54 16.11 -2.17
N LYS A 270 7.72 15.63 -1.75
CA LYS A 270 8.99 16.38 -1.87
C LYS A 270 9.62 16.31 -3.26
N GLN A 271 9.43 15.20 -3.99
CA GLN A 271 10.08 14.99 -5.28
C GLN A 271 9.21 15.39 -6.47
N PHE A 272 7.87 15.36 -6.34
CA PHE A 272 7.01 15.78 -7.44
C PHE A 272 7.02 17.31 -7.60
N PRO A 273 6.82 17.82 -8.82
CA PRO A 273 6.60 19.25 -9.05
C PRO A 273 5.43 19.79 -8.21
N GLU A 274 5.51 21.04 -7.75
CA GLU A 274 4.49 21.61 -6.85
C GLU A 274 3.10 21.67 -7.48
N ASN A 275 3.03 21.95 -8.78
CA ASN A 275 1.81 21.93 -9.57
C ASN A 275 1.23 20.52 -9.80
N MET A 276 1.91 19.46 -9.33
CA MET A 276 1.50 18.06 -9.46
C MET A 276 1.33 17.35 -8.11
N ARG A 277 1.24 18.08 -7.00
CA ARG A 277 1.06 17.48 -5.66
C ARG A 277 -0.20 16.60 -5.56
N SER A 278 -1.28 16.94 -6.26
CA SER A 278 -2.47 16.08 -6.32
C SER A 278 -2.19 14.75 -7.03
N ILE A 279 -1.34 14.76 -8.07
CA ILE A 279 -0.91 13.53 -8.74
C ILE A 279 -0.08 12.68 -7.78
N ALA A 280 0.86 13.31 -7.06
CA ALA A 280 1.69 12.66 -6.04
C ALA A 280 0.84 11.90 -4.99
N GLY A 281 -0.19 12.56 -4.45
CA GLY A 281 -1.14 11.94 -3.51
C GLY A 281 -1.95 10.80 -4.15
N SER A 282 -2.45 11.00 -5.37
CA SER A 282 -3.24 9.98 -6.09
C SER A 282 -2.43 8.75 -6.51
N SER A 283 -1.14 8.91 -6.85
CA SER A 283 -0.26 7.82 -7.27
C SER A 283 -0.06 6.79 -6.16
N PHE A 284 -0.06 7.22 -4.89
CA PHE A 284 0.00 6.30 -3.75
C PHE A 284 -1.21 5.37 -3.72
N PHE A 285 -2.43 5.91 -3.80
CA PHE A 285 -3.65 5.12 -3.79
C PHE A 285 -3.83 4.29 -5.07
N ALA A 286 -3.41 4.81 -6.23
CA ALA A 286 -3.39 4.03 -7.47
C ALA A 286 -2.42 2.84 -7.38
N GLY A 287 -1.26 3.04 -6.73
CA GLY A 287 -0.31 1.97 -6.43
C GLY A 287 -0.90 0.90 -5.51
N LEU A 288 -1.63 1.31 -4.45
CA LEU A 288 -2.36 0.37 -3.59
C LEU A 288 -3.41 -0.43 -4.36
N ALA A 289 -4.20 0.22 -5.22
CA ALA A 289 -5.19 -0.46 -6.04
C ALA A 289 -4.54 -1.48 -7.01
N LEU A 290 -3.45 -1.10 -7.68
CA LEU A 290 -2.70 -2.01 -8.55
C LEU A 290 -2.15 -3.21 -7.75
N SER A 291 -1.65 -2.97 -6.53
CA SER A 291 -1.17 -4.02 -5.64
C SER A 291 -2.27 -5.03 -5.30
N SER A 292 -3.50 -4.58 -5.05
CA SER A 292 -4.64 -5.48 -4.79
C SER A 292 -4.94 -6.38 -5.98
N TYR A 293 -4.92 -5.85 -7.21
CA TYR A 293 -5.09 -6.66 -8.42
C TYR A 293 -3.97 -7.68 -8.63
N VAL A 294 -2.72 -7.28 -8.39
CA VAL A 294 -1.56 -8.18 -8.47
C VAL A 294 -1.66 -9.30 -7.44
N SER A 295 -2.13 -8.99 -6.23
CA SER A 295 -2.36 -9.98 -5.16
C SER A 295 -3.43 -10.99 -5.55
N GLY A 296 -4.60 -10.54 -6.03
CA GLY A 296 -5.66 -11.44 -6.49
C GLY A 296 -5.23 -12.32 -7.68
N PHE A 297 -4.44 -11.77 -8.60
CA PHE A 297 -3.84 -12.55 -9.69
C PHE A 297 -2.87 -13.61 -9.16
N LEU A 298 -2.01 -13.25 -8.19
CA LEU A 298 -1.05 -14.18 -7.58
C LEU A 298 -1.79 -15.34 -6.89
N ILE A 299 -2.85 -15.06 -6.13
CA ILE A 299 -3.69 -16.09 -5.49
C ILE A 299 -4.31 -17.03 -6.54
N THR A 300 -4.89 -16.45 -7.60
CA THR A 300 -5.49 -17.24 -8.69
C THR A 300 -4.45 -18.14 -9.35
N LEU A 301 -3.24 -17.62 -9.58
CA LEU A 301 -2.14 -18.37 -10.16
C LEU A 301 -1.70 -19.51 -9.24
N VAL A 302 -1.55 -19.24 -7.94
CA VAL A 302 -1.19 -20.25 -6.94
C VAL A 302 -2.25 -21.35 -6.94
N HIS A 303 -3.52 -21.00 -6.75
CA HIS A 303 -4.64 -21.95 -6.76
C HIS A 303 -4.66 -22.82 -8.03
N ARG A 304 -4.44 -22.22 -9.21
CA ARG A 304 -4.37 -22.96 -10.48
C ARG A 304 -3.20 -23.95 -10.53
N ILE A 305 -2.05 -23.59 -9.96
CA ILE A 305 -0.87 -24.46 -9.93
C ILE A 305 -1.00 -25.54 -8.86
N THR A 306 -1.58 -25.22 -7.70
CA THR A 306 -1.56 -26.08 -6.51
C THR A 306 -2.76 -27.02 -6.44
N SER A 307 -3.91 -26.66 -7.01
CA SER A 307 -5.12 -27.50 -7.06
C SER A 307 -4.90 -28.87 -7.72
N GLY A 308 -4.00 -28.96 -8.71
CA GLY A 308 -3.64 -30.21 -9.39
C GLY A 308 -2.51 -31.00 -8.72
N SER A 309 -1.91 -30.49 -7.63
CA SER A 309 -0.78 -31.13 -6.97
C SER A 309 -1.22 -32.29 -6.06
N LYS A 310 -0.42 -33.35 -6.00
CA LYS A 310 -0.60 -34.46 -5.03
C LYS A 310 -0.58 -33.99 -3.57
N THR A 311 -0.03 -32.80 -3.30
CA THR A 311 0.07 -32.22 -1.97
C THR A 311 -1.17 -31.44 -1.52
N GLY A 312 -2.20 -31.34 -2.37
CA GLY A 312 -3.38 -30.51 -2.14
C GLY A 312 -3.14 -29.03 -2.47
N ASP A 313 -4.24 -28.29 -2.52
CA ASP A 313 -4.24 -26.85 -2.76
C ASP A 313 -3.62 -26.09 -1.58
N TRP A 314 -2.84 -25.05 -1.86
CA TRP A 314 -2.18 -24.27 -0.81
C TRP A 314 -3.15 -23.29 -0.15
N LEU A 315 -4.16 -22.81 -0.88
CA LEU A 315 -5.12 -21.79 -0.47
C LEU A 315 -6.53 -22.38 -0.32
N ASP A 316 -6.61 -23.53 0.35
CA ASP A 316 -7.88 -24.19 0.68
C ASP A 316 -8.66 -23.38 1.74
N ASP A 317 -9.99 -23.43 1.69
CA ASP A 317 -10.88 -22.82 2.68
C ASP A 317 -10.58 -23.34 4.10
N ASP A 318 -10.21 -24.63 4.21
CA ASP A 318 -9.68 -25.21 5.44
C ASP A 318 -8.15 -25.06 5.48
N LEU A 319 -7.67 -24.00 6.15
CA LEU A 319 -6.24 -23.75 6.37
C LEU A 319 -5.48 -24.94 7.00
N ASN A 320 -6.15 -25.88 7.67
CA ASN A 320 -5.46 -27.07 8.19
C ASN A 320 -5.05 -28.04 7.07
N LYS A 321 -5.83 -28.07 5.97
CA LYS A 321 -5.52 -28.83 4.75
C LYS A 321 -4.62 -28.04 3.81
N GLY A 322 -4.82 -26.72 3.77
CA GLY A 322 -4.01 -25.79 3.03
C GLY A 322 -2.55 -25.72 3.48
N LYS A 323 -1.71 -25.15 2.63
CA LYS A 323 -0.29 -24.85 2.91
C LYS A 323 -0.05 -23.35 2.78
N LEU A 324 -0.78 -22.58 3.57
CA LEU A 324 -0.70 -21.13 3.60
C LEU A 324 0.73 -20.64 3.96
N ASP A 325 1.46 -21.43 4.75
CA ASP A 325 2.88 -21.20 5.04
C ASP A 325 3.74 -21.11 3.77
N CYS A 326 3.53 -22.01 2.80
CA CYS A 326 4.22 -21.98 1.51
C CYS A 326 3.90 -20.72 0.70
N PHE A 327 2.64 -20.26 0.74
CA PHE A 327 2.24 -19.00 0.11
C PHE A 327 2.95 -17.79 0.73
N TYR A 328 3.07 -17.74 2.07
CA TYR A 328 3.86 -16.71 2.73
C TYR A 328 5.33 -16.74 2.31
N TYR A 329 5.96 -17.91 2.18
CA TYR A 329 7.34 -17.99 1.70
C TYR A 329 7.50 -17.51 0.25
N VAL A 330 6.51 -17.75 -0.62
CA VAL A 330 6.50 -17.17 -1.98
C VAL A 330 6.44 -15.64 -1.92
N ILE A 331 5.55 -15.07 -1.10
CA ILE A 331 5.46 -13.62 -0.91
C ILE A 331 6.77 -13.07 -0.34
N ALA A 332 7.41 -13.76 0.60
CA ALA A 332 8.70 -13.36 1.16
C ALA A 332 9.79 -13.34 0.07
N GLY A 333 9.84 -14.36 -0.79
CA GLY A 333 10.75 -14.41 -1.94
C GLY A 333 10.53 -13.25 -2.92
N LEU A 334 9.27 -12.96 -3.27
CA LEU A 334 8.92 -11.80 -4.09
C LEU A 334 9.30 -10.48 -3.41
N GLY A 335 9.13 -10.38 -2.09
CA GLY A 335 9.56 -9.24 -1.29
C GLY A 335 11.07 -9.01 -1.35
N ILE A 336 11.87 -10.07 -1.26
CA ILE A 336 13.34 -10.01 -1.38
C ILE A 336 13.75 -9.54 -2.78
N LEU A 337 13.12 -10.07 -3.84
CA LEU A 337 13.37 -9.63 -5.21
C LEU A 337 13.01 -8.15 -5.40
N ASN A 338 11.86 -7.72 -4.86
CA ASN A 338 11.41 -6.34 -4.89
C ASN A 338 12.36 -5.41 -4.13
N LEU A 339 12.88 -5.83 -2.97
CA LEU A 339 13.90 -5.08 -2.23
C LEU A 339 15.19 -4.95 -3.05
N GLY A 340 15.64 -6.02 -3.72
CA GLY A 340 16.80 -5.97 -4.62
C GLY A 340 16.60 -4.98 -5.76
N TYR A 341 15.44 -5.01 -6.41
CA TYR A 341 15.07 -4.04 -7.44
C TYR A 341 15.03 -2.60 -6.90
N PHE A 342 14.40 -2.40 -5.74
CA PHE A 342 14.35 -1.10 -5.07
C PHE A 342 15.74 -0.54 -4.79
N LEU A 343 16.68 -1.36 -4.30
CA LEU A 343 18.05 -0.93 -4.02
C LEU A 343 18.79 -0.49 -5.30
N LEU A 344 18.57 -1.18 -6.42
CA LEU A 344 19.11 -0.79 -7.72
C LEU A 344 18.56 0.57 -8.17
N CYS A 345 17.24 0.75 -8.09
CA CYS A 345 16.58 2.02 -8.40
C CYS A 345 17.03 3.15 -7.47
N ALA A 346 17.12 2.88 -6.16
CA ALA A 346 17.55 3.85 -5.16
C ALA A 346 19.00 4.31 -5.39
N LYS A 347 19.88 3.41 -5.86
CA LYS A 347 21.26 3.76 -6.23
C LYS A 347 21.33 4.68 -7.44
N TRP A 348 20.42 4.53 -8.40
CA TRP A 348 20.35 5.37 -9.59
C TRP A 348 19.57 6.67 -9.38
N TYR A 349 18.72 6.73 -8.36
CA TYR A 349 17.88 7.90 -8.10
C TYR A 349 18.70 9.07 -7.53
N ARG A 350 18.52 10.26 -8.11
CA ARG A 350 19.12 11.50 -7.62
C ARG A 350 18.04 12.40 -7.05
N TYR A 351 18.16 12.75 -5.77
CA TYR A 351 17.23 13.67 -5.12
C TYR A 351 17.23 15.04 -5.78
N LYS A 352 16.05 15.66 -5.83
CA LYS A 352 15.90 17.07 -6.12
C LYS A 352 16.50 17.87 -4.94
N ASN A 353 17.61 18.59 -5.18
CA ASN A 353 18.28 19.38 -4.15
C ASN A 353 17.39 20.56 -3.70
N GLY A 354 17.19 20.71 -2.39
CA GLY A 354 16.59 21.90 -1.77
C GLY A 354 17.62 23.00 -1.43
N ALA A 355 18.88 22.85 -1.86
CA ALA A 355 20.01 23.69 -1.46
C ALA A 355 20.02 25.11 -2.07
N ASP A 356 19.08 25.45 -2.96
CA ASP A 356 18.96 26.82 -3.50
C ASP A 356 18.12 27.74 -2.61
N HIS A 357 17.51 27.25 -1.52
CA HIS A 357 16.75 28.10 -0.60
C HIS A 357 17.63 29.00 0.27
N SER A 358 18.79 28.51 0.73
CA SER A 358 19.69 29.28 1.61
C SER A 358 20.52 30.31 0.85
N THR A 359 20.85 30.07 -0.42
CA THR A 359 21.48 31.07 -1.31
C THR A 359 20.48 32.13 -1.79
N ALA A 360 19.21 31.79 -2.00
CA ALA A 360 18.17 32.75 -2.36
C ALA A 360 17.76 33.67 -1.19
N GLU A 361 17.69 33.16 0.05
CA GLU A 361 17.45 34.00 1.23
C GLU A 361 18.62 34.95 1.53
N MET A 362 19.87 34.52 1.32
CA MET A 362 21.03 35.41 1.48
C MET A 362 21.12 36.46 0.36
N ALA A 363 20.70 36.14 -0.87
CA ALA A 363 20.64 37.12 -1.94
C ALA A 363 19.54 38.18 -1.72
N THR A 364 18.44 37.82 -1.05
CA THR A 364 17.33 38.75 -0.79
C THR A 364 17.64 39.71 0.37
N LYS A 365 18.48 39.30 1.34
CA LYS A 365 18.92 40.17 2.45
C LYS A 365 19.99 41.20 2.07
N HIS A 366 20.60 41.08 0.89
CA HIS A 366 21.58 42.06 0.39
C HIS A 366 21.00 43.09 -0.59
N ILE A 367 19.67 43.08 -0.83
CA ILE A 367 18.99 44.03 -1.74
C ILE A 367 17.89 44.82 -1.01
N VAL A 368 17.96 44.96 0.32
CA VAL A 368 17.11 45.90 1.08
C VAL A 368 17.97 46.92 1.79
#